data_AF-A0A443NF28-F1
#
_entry.id   AF-A0A443NF28-F1
#
_cell.length_a   1.000
_cell.length_b   1.000
_cell.length_c   1.000
_cell.angle_alpha   90.00
_cell.angle_beta   90.00
_cell.angle_gamma   90.00
#
_symmetry.space_group_name_H-M   'P 1'
#
loop_
_entity.id
_entity.type
_entity.pdbx_description
1 polymer ?
#
loop_
_entity_poly.entity_id
_entity_poly.type
_entity_poly.pdbx_seq_one_letter_code
_entity_poly.pdbx_strand_id
1 'polypeptide(L)' 'MGLSGFGWEDATKRVTASDQVWDDYVKAHPDYDYYRGRSVVNYEKFAIIYGDSIANGRDVLLTNQRPPHLMEAP' A
#
# COMPACT_ATOMS: atom_id res chain seq x y z
N MET A 1 16.62 -9.83 -10.44
CA MET A 1 15.74 -9.38 -9.34
C MET A 1 16.06 -7.92 -9.07
N GLY A 2 15.43 -7.01 -9.82
CA GLY A 2 15.70 -5.57 -9.67
C GLY A 2 14.99 -5.07 -8.43
N LEU A 3 15.74 -4.77 -7.37
CA LEU A 3 15.21 -4.03 -6.24
C LEU A 3 14.76 -2.68 -6.79
N SER A 4 13.47 -2.34 -6.68
CA SER A 4 12.89 -1.08 -7.15
C SER A 4 13.46 0.17 -6.47
N GLY A 5 14.50 0.03 -5.65
CA GLY A 5 15.07 1.07 -4.80
C GLY A 5 14.24 1.33 -3.53
N PHE A 6 13.07 0.71 -3.40
CA PHE A 6 12.20 0.82 -2.25
C PHE A 6 12.44 -0.28 -1.23
N GLY A 7 12.36 0.10 0.05
CA GLY A 7 12.43 -0.77 1.21
C GLY A 7 11.36 -0.38 2.24
N TRP A 8 11.43 -1.05 3.39
CA TRP A 8 10.51 -0.85 4.50
C TRP A 8 11.31 -0.65 5.80
N GLU A 9 11.03 0.43 6.51
CA GLU A 9 11.54 0.68 7.86
C GLU A 9 10.46 0.32 8.88
N ASP A 10 10.67 -0.79 9.58
CA ASP A 10 9.67 -1.35 10.48
C ASP A 10 9.47 -0.52 11.75
N ALA A 11 10.52 0.14 12.25
CA ALA A 11 10.44 0.96 13.47
C ALA A 11 9.51 2.17 13.31
N THR A 12 9.53 2.80 12.14
CA THR A 12 8.70 3.97 11.83
C THR A 12 7.46 3.62 11.00
N LYS A 13 7.37 2.35 10.56
CA LYS A 13 6.37 1.82 9.63
C LYS A 13 6.30 2.67 8.35
N ARG A 14 7.45 2.92 7.72
CA ARG A 14 7.55 3.80 6.54
C ARG A 14 8.19 3.08 5.36
N VAL A 15 7.75 3.48 4.16
CA VAL A 15 8.45 3.13 2.93
C VAL A 15 9.73 3.97 2.85
N THR A 16 10.86 3.31 2.63
CA THR A 16 12.18 3.96 2.49
C THR A 16 12.67 3.84 1.06
N ALA A 17 13.28 4.91 0.55
CA ALA A 17 14.00 4.91 -0.72
C ALA A 17 14.87 6.18 -0.77
N SER A 18 15.83 6.22 -1.69
CA SER A 18 16.56 7.46 -1.98
C SER A 18 15.62 8.52 -2.59
N ASP A 19 15.95 9.80 -2.45
CA ASP A 19 15.16 10.88 -3.04
C ASP A 19 14.99 10.74 -4.55
N GLN A 20 16.05 10.32 -5.26
CA GLN A 20 16.00 10.07 -6.71
C GLN A 20 14.94 9.02 -7.09
N VAL A 21 14.85 7.93 -6.32
CA VAL A 21 13.87 6.86 -6.54
C VAL A 21 12.45 7.34 -6.25
N TRP A 22 12.26 8.15 -5.21
CA TRP A 22 10.97 8.79 -4.94
C TRP A 22 10.56 9.75 -6.06
N ASP A 23 11.47 10.61 -6.51
CA ASP A 23 11.20 11.62 -7.53
C ASP A 23 10.85 10.97 -8.88
N ASP A 24 11.60 9.95 -9.29
CA ASP A 24 11.31 9.19 -10.51
C ASP A 24 9.96 8.45 -10.42
N TYR A 25 9.62 7.89 -9.26
CA TYR A 25 8.36 7.19 -9.04
C TYR A 25 7.17 8.15 -9.00
N VAL A 26 7.26 9.26 -8.28
CA VAL A 26 6.20 10.28 -8.18
C VAL A 26 5.97 10.96 -9.52
N LYS A 27 7.01 11.13 -10.34
CA LYS A 27 6.85 11.63 -11.72
C LYS A 27 5.94 10.74 -12.57
N ALA A 28 6.01 9.42 -12.39
CA ALA A 28 5.12 8.47 -13.07
C ALA A 28 3.76 8.32 -12.35
N HIS A 29 3.74 8.52 -11.03
CA HIS A 29 2.59 8.28 -10.15
C HIS A 29 2.41 9.42 -9.13
N PRO A 30 1.89 10.60 -9.54
CA PRO A 30 1.83 11.79 -8.68
C PRO A 30 1.05 11.60 -7.39
N ASP A 31 -0.01 10.79 -7.42
CA ASP A 31 -0.89 10.52 -6.27
C ASP A 31 -0.18 9.80 -5.11
N TYR A 32 1.01 9.25 -5.36
CA TYR A 32 1.76 8.47 -4.38
C TYR A 32 2.79 9.28 -3.59
N ASP A 33 2.98 10.57 -3.90
CA ASP A 33 3.83 11.47 -3.12
C ASP A 33 3.40 11.54 -1.64
N TYR A 34 2.10 11.36 -1.39
CA TYR A 34 1.53 11.29 -0.05
C TYR A 34 2.14 10.19 0.84
N TYR A 35 2.69 9.12 0.25
CA TYR A 35 3.36 8.06 1.00
C TYR A 35 4.81 8.41 1.35
N ARG A 36 5.40 9.42 0.69
CA ARG A 36 6.78 9.85 0.96
C ARG A 36 6.87 10.39 2.37
N GLY A 37 7.62 9.66 3.19
CA GLY A 37 7.85 10.01 4.57
C GLY A 37 6.64 9.90 5.51
N ARG A 38 5.58 9.18 5.10
CA ARG A 38 4.39 9.00 5.91
C ARG A 38 4.39 7.62 6.57
N SER A 39 4.06 7.59 7.87
CA SER A 39 3.93 6.33 8.60
C SER A 39 2.62 5.62 8.23
N VAL A 40 2.73 4.32 7.90
CA VAL A 40 1.61 3.42 7.62
C VAL A 40 1.39 2.54 8.86
N VAL A 41 0.90 3.17 9.93
CA VAL A 41 0.74 2.56 11.26
C VAL A 41 -0.12 1.29 11.30
N ASN A 42 -0.99 1.09 10.31
CA ASN A 42 -1.85 -0.09 10.22
C ASN A 42 -1.25 -1.22 9.34
N TYR A 43 0.00 -1.10 8.89
CA TYR A 43 0.64 -2.10 8.04
C TYR A 43 0.60 -3.51 8.67
N GLU A 44 0.87 -3.63 9.97
CA GLU A 44 0.80 -4.92 10.68
C GLU A 44 -0.60 -5.54 10.68
N LYS A 45 -1.64 -4.71 10.81
CA LYS A 45 -3.02 -5.19 10.74
C LYS A 45 -3.35 -5.71 9.36
N PHE A 46 -2.87 -5.02 8.32
CA PHE A 46 -2.99 -5.50 6.95
C PHE A 46 -2.20 -6.79 6.74
N ALA A 47 -0.99 -6.93 7.28
CA ALA A 47 -0.23 -8.17 7.22
C ALA A 47 -0.95 -9.33 7.90
N ILE A 48 -1.68 -9.11 9.00
CA ILE A 48 -2.50 -10.14 9.65
C ILE A 48 -3.71 -10.52 8.78
N ILE A 49 -4.41 -9.53 8.22
CA ILE A 49 -5.61 -9.76 7.40
C ILE A 49 -5.27 -10.49 6.10
N TYR A 50 -4.18 -10.09 5.45
CA TYR A 50 -3.78 -10.65 4.16
C TYR A 50 -2.83 -11.86 4.32
N GLY A 51 -2.15 -12.02 5.46
CA GLY A 51 -1.20 -13.11 5.69
C GLY A 51 -0.15 -13.20 4.57
N ASP A 52 0.09 -14.41 4.09
CA ASP A 52 0.99 -14.70 2.95
C ASP A 52 0.32 -14.51 1.58
N SER A 53 -0.84 -13.85 1.53
CA SER A 53 -1.56 -13.64 0.27
C SER A 53 -0.79 -12.69 -0.63
N ILE A 54 -0.50 -13.15 -1.84
CA ILE A 54 0.10 -12.33 -2.88
C ILE A 54 -1.02 -11.68 -3.69
N ALA A 55 -0.99 -10.36 -3.82
CA ALA A 55 -1.88 -9.62 -4.69
C ALA A 55 -1.64 -10.05 -6.16
N ASN A 56 -2.44 -11.00 -6.65
CA ASN A 56 -2.35 -11.57 -7.99
C ASN A 56 -3.41 -11.02 -8.96
N GLY A 57 -4.20 -10.03 -8.51
CA GLY A 57 -5.22 -9.36 -9.32
C GLY A 57 -6.51 -10.17 -9.57
N ARG A 58 -6.65 -11.37 -9.00
CA ARG A 58 -7.84 -12.21 -9.21
C ARG A 58 -9.06 -11.71 -8.45
N ASP A 59 -8.85 -11.16 -7.25
CA ASP A 59 -9.90 -10.70 -6.34
C ASP A 59 -9.90 -9.17 -6.21
N VAL A 60 -9.74 -8.46 -7.32
CA VAL A 60 -9.76 -6.99 -7.32
C VAL A 60 -11.17 -6.48 -7.02
N LEU A 61 -11.37 -6.01 -5.79
CA LEU A 61 -12.51 -5.20 -5.41
C LEU A 61 -12.09 -3.74 -5.37
N LEU A 62 -12.46 -3.00 -6.42
CA LEU A 62 -12.33 -1.55 -6.40
C LEU A 62 -13.29 -0.98 -5.36
N THR A 63 -12.82 -0.06 -4.51
CA THR A 63 -13.61 0.50 -3.40
C THR A 63 -14.86 1.26 -3.88
N ASN A 64 -14.86 1.74 -5.13
CA ASN A 64 -15.99 2.36 -5.81
C ASN A 64 -16.98 1.34 -6.41
N GLN A 65 -16.69 0.05 -6.36
CA GLN A 65 -17.57 -1.06 -6.79
C GLN A 65 -18.11 -1.84 -5.57
N ARG A 66 -17.77 -1.43 -4.35
CA ARG A 66 -18.34 -2.03 -3.14
C ARG A 66 -19.85 -1.79 -3.15
N PRO A 67 -20.69 -2.83 -3.19
CA PRO A 67 -22.13 -2.65 -3.03
C PRO A 67 -22.37 -1.87 -1.74
N PRO A 68 -23.31 -0.89 -1.72
CA PRO A 68 -23.72 -0.26 -0.48
C PRO A 68 -24.04 -1.39 0.51
N HIS A 69 -23.44 -1.30 1.68
CA HIS A 69 -23.59 -2.23 2.79
C HIS A 69 -25.05 -2.70 2.90
N LEU A 70 -25.30 -3.98 2.60
CA LEU A 70 -26.47 -4.65 3.12
C LEU A 70 -26.21 -4.84 4.61
N MET A 71 -26.60 -3.84 5.39
CA MET A 71 -26.86 -4.07 6.81
C MET A 71 -28.15 -4.88 6.88
N GLU A 72 -28.06 -6.17 6.58
CA GLU A 72 -29.11 -7.11 6.96
C GLU A 72 -28.84 -7.50 8.41
N ALA A 73 -29.69 -6.96 9.28
CA ALA A 73 -29.80 -7.35 10.68
C ALA A 73 -30.06 -8.87 10.80
N PRO A 74 -29.58 -9.50 11.88
CA PRO A 74 -30.37 -9.54 13.11
C PRO A 74 -29.67 -8.94 14.33
#